data_AF-A0A1D4L000-F1
#
_entry.id   AF-A0A1D4L000-F1
#
_cell.length_a   1.000
_cell.length_b   1.000
_cell.length_c   1.000
_cell.angle_alpha   90.00
_cell.angle_beta   90.00
_cell.angle_gamma   90.00
#
_symmetry.space_group_name_H-M   'P 1'
#
loop_
_entity.id
_entity.type
_entity.pdbx_description
1 polymer ?
#
loop_
_entity_poly.entity_id
_entity_poly.type
_entity_poly.pdbx_seq_one_letter_code
_entity_poly.pdbx_strand_id
1 'polypeptide(L)'
;MKSKVGFIEAFRLFWKNYFNFTGRASRREFWFMMIWHVIFIAPATILINQLIEFFDYTLVTAISGTITSLIAIILTLSYLMLYSLATFIPTLSILIRRYHDTGRTKLVPIISFGIYVIMMIFIYIMVFRGISLSANAITLLTKINNFFMITLGIYNLVICCLRSERKIQEK
;
A
#
# COMPACT_ATOMS: atom_id res chain seq x y z
N MET A 1 -16.48 -26.70 -3.46
CA MET A 1 -16.74 -25.24 -3.45
C MET A 1 -16.30 -24.69 -2.09
N LYS A 2 -15.23 -23.89 -2.00
CA LYS A 2 -15.01 -23.08 -0.78
C LYS A 2 -16.21 -22.11 -0.69
N SER A 3 -16.84 -22.01 0.46
CA SER A 3 -17.95 -21.10 0.72
C SER A 3 -17.61 -19.70 0.22
N LYS A 4 -18.62 -18.97 -0.28
CA LYS A 4 -18.45 -17.57 -0.70
C LYS A 4 -17.94 -16.78 0.51
N VAL A 5 -16.67 -16.35 0.48
CA VAL A 5 -16.07 -15.54 1.56
C VAL A 5 -16.92 -14.29 1.78
N GLY A 6 -17.36 -14.07 3.02
CA GLY A 6 -18.10 -12.88 3.43
C GLY A 6 -17.18 -11.70 3.76
N PHE A 7 -17.76 -10.50 3.88
CA PHE A 7 -17.02 -9.26 4.12
C PHE A 7 -16.18 -9.28 5.42
N ILE A 8 -16.80 -9.69 6.53
CA ILE A 8 -16.13 -9.84 7.83
C ILE A 8 -15.17 -11.04 7.83
N GLU A 9 -15.53 -12.09 7.10
CA GLU A 9 -14.70 -13.29 7.00
C GLU A 9 -13.38 -13.00 6.28
N ALA A 10 -13.38 -12.13 5.27
CA ALA A 10 -12.16 -11.67 4.61
C ALA A 10 -11.21 -10.97 5.59
N PHE A 11 -11.74 -10.12 6.47
CA PHE A 11 -10.95 -9.45 7.51
C PHE A 11 -10.33 -10.46 8.49
N ARG A 12 -11.11 -11.44 8.96
CA ARG A 12 -10.58 -12.51 9.83
C ARG A 12 -9.50 -13.34 9.12
N LEU A 13 -9.73 -13.70 7.86
CA LEU A 13 -8.78 -14.46 7.05
C LEU A 13 -7.47 -13.71 6.80
N PHE A 14 -7.53 -12.38 6.67
CA PHE A 14 -6.35 -11.54 6.50
C PHE A 14 -5.40 -11.66 7.69
N TRP A 15 -5.90 -11.48 8.91
CA TRP A 15 -5.10 -11.61 10.13
C TRP A 15 -4.74 -13.07 10.44
N LYS A 16 -5.63 -14.03 10.14
CA LYS A 16 -5.32 -15.46 10.32
C LYS A 16 -4.18 -15.94 9.43
N ASN A 17 -4.05 -15.39 8.23
CA ASN A 17 -3.03 -15.77 7.25
C ASN A 17 -1.87 -14.78 7.19
N TYR A 18 -1.58 -14.11 8.31
CA TYR A 18 -0.60 -13.02 8.37
C TYR A 18 0.76 -13.41 7.78
N PHE A 19 1.35 -14.53 8.23
CA PHE A 19 2.63 -15.06 7.72
C PHE A 19 2.45 -16.23 6.74
N ASN A 20 1.25 -16.45 6.22
CA ASN A 20 0.98 -17.61 5.35
C ASN A 20 1.10 -17.25 3.86
N PHE A 21 2.27 -17.51 3.28
CA PHE A 21 2.54 -17.29 1.85
C PHE A 21 2.18 -18.47 0.94
N THR A 22 1.45 -19.45 1.48
CA THR A 22 1.06 -20.68 0.77
C THR A 22 -0.45 -20.78 0.60
N GLY A 23 -0.90 -21.61 -0.35
CA GLY A 23 -2.31 -21.77 -0.66
C GLY A 23 -2.83 -20.73 -1.66
N ARG A 24 -4.14 -20.47 -1.58
CA ARG A 24 -4.90 -19.66 -2.56
C ARG A 24 -5.80 -18.67 -1.85
N ALA A 25 -5.79 -17.43 -2.32
CA ALA A 25 -6.70 -16.38 -1.88
C ALA A 25 -7.79 -16.16 -2.93
N SER A 26 -9.05 -16.20 -2.50
CA SER A 26 -10.17 -15.99 -3.42
C SER A 26 -10.26 -14.51 -3.84
N ARG A 27 -10.88 -14.24 -5.00
CA ARG A 27 -11.12 -12.85 -5.45
C ARG A 27 -11.87 -12.04 -4.38
N ARG A 28 -12.88 -12.62 -3.74
CA ARG A 28 -13.66 -11.94 -2.69
C ARG A 28 -12.83 -11.62 -1.45
N GLU A 29 -12.00 -12.56 -1.02
CA GLU A 29 -11.07 -12.35 0.11
C GLU A 29 -10.15 -11.15 -0.15
N PHE A 30 -9.56 -11.07 -1.35
CA PHE A 30 -8.70 -9.95 -1.73
C PHE A 30 -9.46 -8.61 -1.78
N TRP A 31 -10.53 -8.53 -2.57
CA TRP A 31 -11.22 -7.26 -2.81
C TRP A 31 -11.96 -6.72 -1.58
N PHE A 32 -12.55 -7.59 -0.74
CA PHE A 32 -13.11 -7.14 0.53
C PHE A 32 -12.05 -6.60 1.47
N MET A 33 -10.85 -7.17 1.46
CA MET A 33 -9.77 -6.63 2.26
C MET A 33 -9.24 -5.29 1.72
N MET A 34 -9.19 -5.11 0.39
CA MET A 34 -8.89 -3.80 -0.20
C MET A 34 -9.90 -2.73 0.23
N ILE A 35 -11.19 -3.08 0.31
CA ILE A 35 -12.22 -2.16 0.84
C ILE A 35 -11.97 -1.83 2.30
N TRP A 36 -11.61 -2.82 3.14
CA TRP A 36 -11.21 -2.55 4.53
C TRP A 36 -10.02 -1.58 4.62
N HIS A 37 -9.00 -1.73 3.77
CA HIS A 37 -7.90 -0.77 3.71
C HIS A 37 -8.39 0.64 3.38
N VAL A 38 -9.28 0.79 2.41
CA VAL A 38 -9.89 2.09 2.10
C VAL A 38 -10.62 2.67 3.31
N ILE A 39 -11.40 1.86 4.03
CA ILE A 39 -12.15 2.32 5.22
C ILE A 39 -11.21 2.81 6.33
N PHE A 40 -10.09 2.12 6.59
CA PHE A 40 -9.16 2.53 7.64
C PHE A 40 -8.27 3.71 7.23
N ILE A 41 -7.86 3.79 5.95
CA ILE A 41 -6.91 4.79 5.48
C ILE A 41 -7.61 6.10 5.10
N ALA A 42 -8.78 6.05 4.45
CA ALA A 42 -9.41 7.24 3.87
C ALA A 42 -9.68 8.38 4.87
N PRO A 43 -10.19 8.13 6.10
CA PRO A 43 -10.38 9.20 7.07
C PRO A 43 -9.07 9.88 7.46
N ALA A 44 -8.00 9.10 7.66
CA ALA A 44 -6.70 9.63 8.04
C ALA A 44 -6.06 10.44 6.90
N THR A 45 -6.23 10.04 5.64
CA THR A 45 -5.70 10.80 4.49
C THR A 45 -6.49 12.07 4.20
N ILE A 46 -7.79 12.09 4.49
CA ILE A 46 -8.58 13.33 4.39
C ILE A 46 -8.17 14.30 5.50
N LEU A 47 -8.06 13.79 6.73
CA LEU A 47 -7.69 14.59 7.90
C LEU A 47 -6.29 15.21 7.73
N ILE A 48 -5.30 14.45 7.27
CA ILE A 48 -3.93 14.99 7.12
C ILE A 48 -3.87 16.15 6.12
N ASN A 49 -4.60 16.09 5.00
CA ASN A 49 -4.63 17.17 4.01
C ASN A 49 -5.24 18.44 4.61
N GLN A 50 -6.37 18.31 5.31
CA GLN A 50 -7.03 19.43 5.99
C GLN A 50 -6.13 20.06 7.08
N LEU A 51 -5.41 19.23 7.83
CA LEU A 51 -4.49 19.69 8.88
C LEU A 51 -3.27 20.43 8.32
N ILE A 52 -2.74 20.00 7.17
CA ILE A 52 -1.62 20.70 6.50
C ILE A 52 -2.08 22.08 6.01
N GLU A 53 -3.22 22.15 5.32
CA GLU A 53 -3.78 23.42 4.84
C GLU A 53 -4.06 24.38 6.01
N PHE A 54 -4.59 23.87 7.13
CA PHE A 54 -4.81 24.65 8.33
C PHE A 54 -3.50 25.12 8.98
N PHE A 55 -2.48 24.26 9.05
CA PHE A 55 -1.18 24.59 9.62
C PHE A 55 -0.52 25.75 8.84
N ASP A 56 -0.50 25.66 7.52
CA ASP A 56 0.09 26.70 6.65
C ASP A 56 -0.61 28.05 6.84
N TYR A 57 -1.94 28.07 6.95
CA TYR A 57 -2.69 29.30 7.24
C TYR A 57 -2.32 29.89 8.61
N THR A 58 -2.27 29.07 9.66
CA THR A 58 -1.93 29.56 11.02
C THR A 58 -0.51 30.08 11.13
N LEU A 59 0.45 29.49 10.43
CA LEU A 59 1.84 29.96 10.42
C LEU A 59 1.97 31.40 9.89
N VAL A 60 1.11 31.79 8.93
CA VAL A 60 1.09 33.13 8.33
C VAL A 60 0.33 34.14 9.21
N THR A 61 -0.73 33.74 9.91
CA THR A 61 -1.65 34.69 10.56
C THR A 61 -1.70 34.65 12.09
N ALA A 62 -1.38 33.53 12.75
CA ALA A 62 -1.56 33.38 14.21
C ALA A 62 -0.72 32.24 14.83
N ILE A 63 0.14 32.56 15.81
CA ILE A 63 1.01 31.57 16.48
C ILE A 63 0.21 30.57 17.34
N SER A 64 -0.94 30.96 17.92
CA SER A 64 -1.65 30.15 18.94
C SER A 64 -2.26 28.84 18.43
N GLY A 65 -2.60 28.73 17.13
CA GLY A 65 -3.16 27.51 16.54
C GLY A 65 -2.11 26.46 16.13
N THR A 66 -0.84 26.87 16.02
CA THR A 66 0.23 26.08 15.38
C THR A 66 0.58 24.81 16.17
N ILE A 67 0.64 24.90 17.51
CA ILE A 67 1.01 23.78 18.38
C ILE A 67 -0.05 22.67 18.30
N THR A 68 -1.33 23.03 18.32
CA THR A 68 -2.44 22.06 18.25
C THR A 68 -2.45 21.33 16.92
N SER A 69 -2.26 22.04 15.80
CA SER A 69 -2.16 21.42 14.47
C SER A 69 -0.94 20.51 14.34
N LEU A 70 0.21 20.90 14.90
CA LEU A 70 1.42 20.06 14.91
C LEU A 70 1.19 18.74 15.64
N ILE A 71 0.58 18.78 16.83
CA ILE A 71 0.27 17.58 17.59
C ILE A 71 -0.70 16.68 16.79
N ALA A 72 -1.74 17.24 16.18
CA ALA A 72 -2.70 16.49 15.38
C ALA A 72 -2.05 15.84 14.14
N ILE A 73 -1.13 16.54 13.47
CA ILE A 73 -0.35 16.01 12.34
C ILE A 73 0.51 14.83 12.81
N ILE A 74 1.26 14.99 13.90
CA ILE A 74 2.12 13.92 14.44
C ILE A 74 1.30 12.68 14.80
N LEU A 75 0.16 12.85 15.48
CA LEU A 75 -0.73 11.74 15.82
C LEU A 75 -1.25 11.03 14.57
N THR A 76 -1.69 11.79 13.56
CA THR A 76 -2.20 11.22 12.30
C THR A 76 -1.10 10.46 11.55
N LEU A 77 0.12 11.00 11.49
CA LEU A 77 1.27 10.34 10.87
C LEU A 77 1.67 9.06 11.63
N SER A 78 1.67 9.10 12.97
CA SER A 78 1.96 7.91 13.77
C SER A 78 0.94 6.80 13.56
N TYR A 79 -0.35 7.13 13.46
CA TYR A 79 -1.40 6.18 13.11
C TYR A 79 -1.16 5.53 11.73
N LEU A 80 -0.88 6.34 10.71
CA LEU A 80 -0.60 5.84 9.35
C LEU A 80 0.64 4.94 9.32
N MET A 81 1.70 5.32 10.03
CA MET A 81 2.92 4.53 10.14
C MET A 81 2.64 3.17 10.78
N LEU A 82 1.98 3.14 11.94
CA LEU A 82 1.65 1.90 12.65
C LEU A 82 0.73 1.00 11.81
N TYR A 83 -0.28 1.58 11.16
CA TYR A 83 -1.17 0.85 10.28
C TYR A 83 -0.43 0.24 9.10
N SER A 84 0.43 1.02 8.45
CA SER A 84 1.23 0.55 7.31
C SER A 84 2.14 -0.62 7.72
N LEU A 85 2.76 -0.56 8.89
CA LEU A 85 3.65 -1.59 9.38
C LEU A 85 2.89 -2.87 9.77
N ALA A 86 1.74 -2.74 10.43
CA ALA A 86 0.91 -3.86 10.83
C ALA A 86 0.28 -4.58 9.62
N THR A 87 -0.09 -3.84 8.58
CA THR A 87 -0.72 -4.42 7.38
C THR A 87 0.28 -4.84 6.31
N PHE A 88 1.54 -4.49 6.47
CA PHE A 88 2.60 -4.71 5.50
C PHE A 88 2.72 -6.18 5.06
N ILE A 89 3.01 -7.06 6.02
CA ILE A 89 3.21 -8.51 5.80
C ILE A 89 1.92 -9.21 5.31
N PRO A 90 0.75 -9.02 5.94
CA PRO A 90 -0.47 -9.71 5.52
C PRO A 90 -0.96 -9.27 4.13
N THR A 91 -0.71 -8.01 3.73
CA THR A 91 -1.00 -7.52 2.38
C THR A 91 -0.13 -8.22 1.32
N LEU A 92 1.15 -8.41 1.62
CA LEU A 92 2.03 -9.19 0.75
C LEU A 92 1.61 -10.67 0.68
N SER A 93 1.23 -11.25 1.82
CA SER A 93 0.73 -12.61 1.93
C SER A 93 -0.50 -12.86 1.05
N ILE A 94 -1.54 -12.02 1.15
CA ILE A 94 -2.76 -12.18 0.34
C ILE A 94 -2.49 -11.96 -1.15
N LEU A 95 -1.62 -11.02 -1.51
CA LEU A 95 -1.23 -10.77 -2.89
C LEU A 95 -0.51 -11.98 -3.51
N ILE A 96 0.48 -12.55 -2.81
CA ILE A 96 1.19 -13.75 -3.27
C ILE A 96 0.22 -14.93 -3.47
N ARG A 97 -0.71 -15.13 -2.53
CA ARG A 97 -1.73 -16.19 -2.63
C ARG A 97 -2.74 -15.94 -3.75
N ARG A 98 -3.01 -14.67 -4.10
CA ARG A 98 -3.86 -14.29 -5.25
C ARG A 98 -3.14 -14.59 -6.57
N TYR A 99 -1.87 -14.22 -6.69
CA TYR A 99 -1.04 -14.53 -7.85
C TYR A 99 -0.98 -16.04 -8.12
N HIS A 100 -0.74 -16.81 -7.06
CA HIS A 100 -0.73 -18.26 -7.12
C HIS A 100 -2.09 -18.86 -7.55
N ASP A 101 -3.21 -18.23 -7.15
CA ASP A 101 -4.54 -18.67 -7.57
C ASP A 101 -4.85 -18.38 -9.06
N THR A 102 -4.14 -17.42 -9.67
CA THR A 102 -4.23 -17.13 -11.11
C THR A 102 -3.23 -17.93 -11.97
N GLY A 103 -2.52 -18.90 -11.39
CA GLY A 103 -1.53 -19.70 -12.12
C GLY A 103 -0.18 -19.00 -12.36
N ARG A 104 0.02 -17.82 -11.76
CA ARG A 104 1.22 -17.00 -11.97
C ARG A 104 2.27 -17.28 -10.89
N THR A 105 3.52 -16.94 -11.20
CA THR A 105 4.65 -17.09 -10.26
C THR A 105 4.51 -16.12 -9.09
N LYS A 106 4.88 -16.58 -7.89
CA LYS A 106 4.88 -15.77 -6.65
C LYS A 106 5.95 -14.67 -6.65
N LEU A 107 6.88 -14.74 -7.59
CA LEU A 107 8.04 -13.85 -7.66
C LEU A 107 7.66 -12.44 -8.10
N VAL A 108 6.64 -12.27 -8.94
CA VAL A 108 6.25 -10.95 -9.45
C VAL A 108 5.89 -9.97 -8.33
N PRO A 109 5.00 -10.28 -7.37
CA PRO A 109 4.70 -9.36 -6.27
C PRO A 109 5.89 -9.13 -5.33
N ILE A 110 6.76 -10.14 -5.12
CA ILE A 110 7.95 -10.01 -4.28
C ILE A 110 8.98 -9.08 -4.93
N ILE A 111 9.28 -9.27 -6.21
CA ILE A 111 10.22 -8.45 -6.97
C ILE A 111 9.70 -7.02 -7.10
N SER A 112 8.41 -6.85 -7.42
CA SER A 112 7.77 -5.52 -7.49
C SER A 112 7.93 -4.76 -6.18
N PHE A 113 7.75 -5.46 -5.06
CA PHE A 113 7.94 -4.88 -3.74
C PHE A 113 9.41 -4.55 -3.44
N GLY A 114 10.34 -5.46 -3.76
CA GLY A 114 11.77 -5.22 -3.57
C GLY A 114 12.27 -3.99 -4.35
N ILE A 115 11.83 -3.84 -5.61
CA ILE A 115 12.17 -2.67 -6.43
C ILE A 115 11.64 -1.38 -5.78
N TYR A 116 10.40 -1.40 -5.27
CA TYR A 116 9.82 -0.23 -4.59
C TYR A 116 10.64 0.20 -3.36
N VAL A 117 11.04 -0.75 -2.50
CA VAL A 117 11.84 -0.44 -1.31
C VAL A 117 13.23 0.10 -1.68
N ILE A 118 13.90 -0.54 -2.64
CA ILE A 118 15.23 -0.10 -3.10
C ILE A 118 15.16 1.32 -3.66
N MET A 119 14.15 1.63 -4.48
CA MET A 119 13.96 2.99 -5.02
C MET A 119 13.66 4.01 -3.92
N MET A 120 12.85 3.66 -2.92
CA MET A 120 12.57 4.55 -1.79
C MET A 120 13.83 4.86 -0.98
N ILE A 121 14.65 3.85 -0.68
CA ILE A 121 15.94 4.02 0.01
C ILE A 121 16.89 4.89 -0.81
N PHE A 122 16.97 4.65 -2.13
CA PHE A 122 17.82 5.41 -3.04
C PHE A 122 17.45 6.90 -3.07
N ILE A 123 16.15 7.22 -3.22
CA ILE A 123 15.65 8.59 -3.19
C ILE A 123 15.92 9.25 -1.84
N TYR A 124 15.66 8.52 -0.74
CA TYR A 124 15.94 9.04 0.61
C TYR A 124 17.42 9.39 0.79
N ILE A 125 18.33 8.51 0.37
CA ILE A 125 19.77 8.75 0.42
C ILE A 125 20.14 9.99 -0.41
N MET A 126 19.60 10.13 -1.62
CA MET A 126 19.88 11.29 -2.47
C MET A 126 19.46 12.61 -1.81
N VAL A 127 18.24 12.65 -1.26
CA VAL A 127 17.69 13.84 -0.62
C VAL A 127 18.45 14.19 0.66
N PHE A 128 18.70 13.22 1.53
CA PHE A 128 19.29 13.46 2.84
C PHE A 128 20.82 13.63 2.80
N ARG A 129 21.52 12.91 1.91
CA ARG A 129 22.98 13.04 1.76
C ARG A 129 23.41 14.21 0.88
N GLY A 130 22.47 15.00 0.37
CA GLY A 130 22.77 16.21 -0.39
C GLY A 130 23.62 15.95 -1.63
N ILE A 131 23.37 14.84 -2.34
CA ILE A 131 24.01 14.61 -3.64
C ILE A 131 23.55 15.76 -4.54
N SER A 132 24.50 16.52 -5.07
CA SER A 132 24.30 17.74 -5.87
C SER A 132 23.76 17.46 -7.29
N LEU A 133 22.73 16.62 -7.40
CA LEU A 133 21.92 16.55 -8.61
C LEU A 133 21.08 17.83 -8.74
N SER A 134 20.91 18.32 -9.96
CA SER A 134 20.01 19.45 -10.21
C SER A 134 18.57 19.09 -9.78
N ALA A 135 17.80 20.07 -9.31
CA ALA A 135 16.39 19.87 -8.93
C ALA A 135 15.57 19.25 -10.07
N ASN A 136 15.91 19.58 -11.32
CA ASN A 136 15.29 19.01 -12.52
C ASN A 136 15.59 17.51 -12.67
N ALA A 137 16.81 17.06 -12.34
CA ALA A 137 17.17 15.64 -12.39
C ALA A 137 16.45 14.85 -11.29
N ILE A 138 16.32 15.40 -10.08
CA ILE A 138 15.60 14.76 -8.96
C ILE A 138 14.11 14.63 -9.29
N THR A 139 13.50 15.69 -9.83
CA THR A 139 12.07 15.65 -10.24
C THR A 139 11.83 14.73 -11.42
N LEU A 140 12.76 14.62 -12.37
CA LEU A 140 12.67 13.64 -13.45
C LEU A 140 12.76 12.20 -12.94
N LEU A 141 13.73 11.90 -12.07
CA LEU A 141 13.91 10.57 -11.48
C LEU A 141 12.68 10.12 -10.68
N THR A 142 12.12 11.02 -9.87
CA THR A 142 10.89 10.75 -9.09
C THR A 142 9.68 10.53 -10.00
N LYS A 143 9.55 11.28 -11.10
CA LYS A 143 8.51 11.05 -12.10
C LYS A 143 8.65 9.70 -12.80
N ILE A 144 9.87 9.30 -13.18
CA ILE A 144 10.16 7.98 -13.77
C ILE A 144 9.76 6.87 -12.78
N ASN A 145 10.16 6.99 -11.52
CA ASN A 145 9.78 6.04 -10.47
C ASN A 145 8.25 5.94 -10.32
N ASN A 146 7.54 7.07 -10.26
CA ASN A 146 6.09 7.09 -10.15
C ASN A 146 5.40 6.44 -11.36
N PHE A 147 5.88 6.70 -12.58
CA PHE A 147 5.36 6.07 -13.80
C PHE A 147 5.52 4.54 -13.78
N PHE A 148 6.70 4.06 -13.38
CA PHE A 148 6.97 2.64 -13.22
C PHE A 148 6.05 2.00 -12.17
N MET A 149 5.88 2.66 -11.02
CA MET A 149 5.01 2.19 -9.94
C MET A 149 3.53 2.14 -10.33
N ILE A 150 3.04 3.12 -11.08
CA ILE A 150 1.67 3.11 -11.63
C ILE A 150 1.51 1.92 -12.58
N THR A 151 2.48 1.68 -13.46
CA THR A 151 2.45 0.56 -14.42
C THR A 151 2.37 -0.79 -13.70
N LEU A 152 3.22 -1.01 -12.68
CA LEU A 152 3.16 -2.20 -11.84
C LEU A 152 1.85 -2.29 -11.05
N GLY A 153 1.33 -1.17 -10.56
CA GLY A 153 0.05 -1.08 -9.87
C GLY A 153 -1.12 -1.55 -10.75
N ILE A 154 -1.18 -1.07 -11.99
CA ILE A 154 -2.18 -1.49 -12.98
C ILE A 154 -2.03 -2.98 -13.28
N TYR A 155 -0.82 -3.48 -13.46
CA TYR A 155 -0.58 -4.90 -13.69
C TYR A 155 -1.09 -5.76 -12.51
N ASN A 156 -0.76 -5.39 -11.27
CA ASN A 156 -1.25 -6.05 -10.06
C ASN A 156 -2.78 -6.02 -9.98
N LEU A 157 -3.40 -4.88 -10.29
CA LEU A 157 -4.85 -4.70 -10.30
C LEU A 157 -5.52 -5.66 -11.29
N VAL A 158 -5.00 -5.74 -12.52
CA VAL A 158 -5.51 -6.62 -13.57
C VAL A 158 -5.42 -8.08 -13.14
N ILE A 159 -4.26 -8.53 -12.64
CA ILE A 159 -4.09 -9.91 -12.14
C ILE A 159 -5.06 -10.22 -11.00
N CYS A 160 -5.29 -9.27 -10.08
CA CYS A 160 -6.23 -9.46 -8.98
C CYS A 160 -7.71 -9.51 -9.44
N CYS A 161 -8.02 -8.96 -10.61
CA CYS A 161 -9.32 -9.05 -11.26
C CYS A 161 -9.55 -10.36 -12.03
N LEU A 162 -8.49 -11.01 -12.51
CA LEU A 162 -8.58 -12.26 -13.28
C LEU A 162 -9.26 -13.37 -12.47
N ARG A 163 -9.88 -14.32 -13.18
CA ARG A 163 -10.51 -15.49 -12.55
C ARG A 163 -9.42 -16.47 -12.06
N SER A 164 -9.73 -17.19 -10.99
CA SER A 164 -8.93 -18.33 -10.53
C SER A 164 -8.73 -19.33 -11.67
N GLU A 165 -7.49 -19.79 -11.87
CA GLU A 165 -7.22 -20.88 -12.79
C GLU A 165 -7.70 -22.20 -12.16
N ARG A 166 -8.75 -22.77 -12.75
CA ARG A 166 -9.14 -24.15 -12.45
C ARG A 166 -8.14 -25.02 -13.22
N LYS A 167 -7.14 -25.56 -12.52
CA LYS A 167 -6.49 -26.78 -13.03
C LYS A 167 -7.60 -27.81 -13.19
N ILE A 168 -7.95 -28.10 -14.44
CA ILE A 168 -8.75 -29.27 -14.77
C ILE A 168 -7.90 -30.41 -14.24
N GLN A 169 -8.34 -31.04 -13.15
CA GLN A 169 -7.79 -32.33 -12.77
C GLN A 169 -8.27 -33.28 -13.85
N GLU A 170 -7.47 -33.44 -14.90
CA GLU A 170 -7.57 -34.60 -15.79
C GLU A 170 -7.40 -35.82 -14.87
N LYS A 171 -8.46 -36.62 -14.81
CA LYS A 171 -8.52 -37.89 -14.10
C LYS A 171 -7.66 -38.92 -14.80
#